data_AF-A0A365YB68-F1
#
_entry.id   AF-A0A365YB68-F1
#
_cell.length_a   1.000
_cell.length_b   1.000
_cell.length_c   1.000
_cell.angle_alpha   90.00
_cell.angle_beta   90.00
_cell.angle_gamma   90.00
#
_symmetry.space_group_name_H-M   'P 1'
#
loop_
_entity.id
_entity.type
_entity.pdbx_description
1 polymer ?
#
loop_
_entity_poly.entity_id
_entity_poly.type
_entity_poly.pdbx_seq_one_letter_code
_entity_poly.pdbx_strand_id
1 'polypeptide(L)'
;MTLRDFIPAAWRRKVYGAFALIGLALTSVQVAFSAADTGQPVWLTVAFAVYGLWAGAVGFTALSNAPDTLDPVEIPDGDGKRRLVVDE
;
A
#
# COMPACT_ATOMS: atom_id res chain seq x y z
N MET A 1 -3.67 8.70 24.08
CA MET A 1 -3.20 9.26 22.80
C MET A 1 -2.83 8.10 21.91
N THR A 2 -3.41 8.01 20.71
CA THR A 2 -3.20 6.89 19.78
C THR A 2 -2.64 7.40 18.45
N LEU A 3 -2.02 6.53 17.65
CA LEU A 3 -1.47 6.89 16.33
C LEU A 3 -2.49 7.55 15.37
N ARG A 4 -3.79 7.28 15.59
CA ARG A 4 -4.89 7.86 14.81
C ARG A 4 -5.04 9.37 15.06
N ASP A 5 -4.58 9.85 16.21
CA ASP A 5 -4.61 11.28 16.57
C ASP A 5 -3.46 12.06 15.91
N PHE A 6 -2.36 11.40 15.57
CA PHE A 6 -1.18 12.02 14.93
C PHE A 6 -1.21 11.99 13.41
N ILE A 7 -1.87 10.98 12.80
CA ILE A 7 -1.95 10.83 11.34
C ILE A 7 -3.42 10.86 10.92
N PRO A 8 -3.95 12.05 10.56
CA PRO A 8 -5.29 12.21 10.04
C PRO A 8 -5.52 11.30 8.83
N ALA A 9 -6.72 10.71 8.74
CA ALA A 9 -7.07 9.80 7.64
C ALA A 9 -6.87 10.44 6.25
N ALA A 10 -7.13 11.74 6.13
CA ALA A 10 -6.93 12.50 4.89
C ALA A 10 -5.46 12.56 4.43
N TRP A 11 -4.50 12.48 5.35
CA TRP A 11 -3.07 12.51 5.01
C TRP A 11 -2.54 11.15 4.54
N ARG A 12 -3.13 10.04 4.99
CA ARG A 12 -2.69 8.69 4.61
C ARG A 12 -2.70 8.48 3.11
N ARG A 13 -3.79 8.89 2.44
CA ARG A 13 -3.92 8.77 0.98
C ARG A 13 -2.83 9.54 0.23
N LYS A 14 -2.47 10.73 0.72
CA LYS A 14 -1.40 11.55 0.13
C LYS A 14 -0.04 10.91 0.35
N VAL A 15 0.23 10.42 1.57
CA VAL A 15 1.50 9.75 1.91
C VAL A 15 1.68 8.48 1.09
N TYR A 16 0.66 7.64 0.96
CA TYR A 16 0.73 6.44 0.12
C TYR A 16 0.92 6.78 -1.36
N GLY A 17 0.25 7.82 -1.85
CA GLY A 17 0.45 8.31 -3.21
C GLY A 17 1.88 8.80 -3.46
N ALA A 18 2.41 9.63 -2.57
CA ALA A 18 3.78 10.13 -2.65
C ALA A 18 4.81 8.98 -2.58
N PHE A 19 4.59 8.02 -1.67
CA PHE A 19 5.43 6.84 -1.55
C PHE A 19 5.45 6.07 -2.87
N ALA A 20 4.28 5.70 -3.41
CA ALA A 20 4.18 5.00 -4.70
C ALA A 20 4.89 5.73 -5.85
N LEU A 21 4.75 7.06 -5.92
CA LEU A 21 5.43 7.87 -6.95
C LEU A 21 6.95 7.86 -6.81
N ILE A 22 7.49 7.87 -5.58
CA ILE A 22 8.94 7.76 -5.35
C ILE A 22 9.45 6.39 -5.81
N GLY A 23 8.76 5.31 -5.46
CA GLY A 23 9.11 3.96 -5.92
C GLY A 23 9.09 3.85 -7.45
N LEU A 24 8.08 4.43 -8.08
CA LEU A 24 7.97 4.48 -9.53
C LEU A 24 9.16 5.24 -10.15
N ALA A 25 9.48 6.43 -9.63
CA ALA A 25 10.59 7.22 -10.12
C ALA A 25 11.94 6.50 -10.00
N LEU A 26 12.23 5.87 -8.84
CA LEU A 26 13.46 5.10 -8.63
C LEU A 26 13.57 3.94 -9.63
N THR A 27 12.47 3.21 -9.82
CA THR A 27 12.42 2.08 -10.77
C THR A 27 12.60 2.55 -12.20
N SER A 28 11.92 3.64 -12.60
CA SER A 28 12.05 4.21 -13.94
C SER A 28 13.49 4.64 -14.24
N VAL A 29 14.19 5.22 -13.27
CA VAL A 29 15.60 5.60 -13.45
C VAL A 29 16.49 4.37 -13.60
N GLN A 30 16.27 3.30 -12.82
CA GLN A 30 17.01 2.03 -13.01
C GLN A 30 16.80 1.42 -14.39
N VAL A 31 15.55 1.41 -14.88
CA VAL A 31 15.21 0.95 -16.23
C VAL A 31 15.91 1.80 -17.29
N ALA A 32 16.00 3.12 -17.10
CA ALA A 32 16.70 4.01 -18.03
C ALA A 32 18.20 3.71 -18.12
N PHE A 33 18.90 3.56 -16.98
CA PHE A 33 20.32 3.19 -16.98
C PHE A 33 20.57 1.82 -17.61
N SER A 34 19.70 0.85 -17.31
CA SER A 34 19.74 -0.49 -17.90
C SER A 34 19.55 -0.44 -19.42
N ALA A 35 18.57 0.32 -19.91
CA ALA A 35 18.29 0.46 -21.34
C ALA A 35 19.38 1.22 -22.11
N ALA A 36 20.08 2.13 -21.44
CA ALA A 36 21.21 2.86 -22.01
C ALA A 36 22.52 2.04 -22.06
N ASP A 37 22.52 0.81 -21.51
CA ASP A 37 23.71 -0.03 -21.33
C ASP A 37 24.85 0.70 -20.61
N THR A 38 24.46 1.52 -19.63
CA THR A 38 25.37 2.29 -18.79
C THR A 38 25.38 1.71 -17.38
N GLY A 39 26.56 1.68 -16.75
CA GLY A 39 26.69 1.22 -15.37
C GLY A 39 25.78 2.01 -14.43
N GLN A 40 25.03 1.31 -13.58
CA GLN A 40 24.15 1.94 -12.60
C GLN A 40 24.96 2.54 -11.43
N PRO A 41 24.63 3.76 -10.98
CA PRO A 41 25.32 4.35 -9.85
C PRO A 41 24.89 3.68 -8.54
N VAL A 42 25.86 3.43 -7.64
CA VAL A 42 25.65 2.70 -6.39
C VAL A 42 24.55 3.31 -5.51
N TRP A 43 24.45 4.64 -5.46
CA TRP A 43 23.43 5.32 -4.66
C TRP A 43 22.01 4.95 -5.08
N LEU A 44 21.78 4.69 -6.37
CA LEU A 44 20.47 4.34 -6.91
C LEU A 44 20.07 2.91 -6.51
N THR A 45 21.04 1.98 -6.56
CA THR A 45 20.84 0.60 -6.12
C THR A 45 20.52 0.54 -4.63
N VAL A 46 21.29 1.27 -3.80
CA VAL A 46 21.05 1.33 -2.35
C VAL A 46 19.71 1.97 -2.03
N ALA A 47 19.38 3.11 -2.66
CA ALA A 47 18.11 3.80 -2.43
C ALA A 47 16.91 2.91 -2.77
N PHE A 48 16.95 2.20 -3.90
CA PHE A 48 15.89 1.29 -4.30
C PHE A 48 15.75 0.10 -3.35
N ALA A 49 16.86 -0.49 -2.90
CA ALA A 49 16.82 -1.61 -1.95
C ALA A 49 16.22 -1.19 -0.60
N VAL A 50 16.63 -0.04 -0.05
CA VAL A 50 16.07 0.50 1.20
C VAL A 50 14.57 0.83 1.03
N TYR A 51 14.20 1.46 -0.09
CA TYR A 51 12.82 1.75 -0.40
C TYR A 51 11.96 0.47 -0.48
N GLY A 52 12.46 -0.58 -1.14
CA GLY A 52 11.82 -1.89 -1.23
C GLY A 52 11.63 -2.56 0.13
N LEU A 53 12.64 -2.49 1.00
CA LEU A 53 12.55 -2.97 2.39
C LEU A 53 11.40 -2.29 3.14
N TRP A 54 11.31 -0.96 3.05
CA TRP A 54 10.27 -0.20 3.73
C TRP A 54 8.88 -0.48 3.16
N ALA A 55 8.78 -0.57 1.83
CA ALA A 55 7.54 -0.94 1.16
C ALA A 55 7.05 -2.32 1.61
N GLY A 56 7.95 -3.29 1.70
CA GLY A 56 7.65 -4.63 2.22
C GLY A 56 7.19 -4.62 3.67
N ALA A 57 7.90 -3.91 4.56
CA ALA A 57 7.53 -3.82 5.98
C ALA A 57 6.14 -3.17 6.19
N VAL A 58 5.86 -2.09 5.46
CA VAL A 58 4.54 -1.42 5.51
C VAL A 58 3.45 -2.32 4.93
N GLY A 59 3.70 -2.97 3.79
CA GLY A 59 2.75 -3.88 3.15
C GLY A 59 2.42 -5.08 4.05
N PHE A 60 3.44 -5.68 4.69
CA PHE A 60 3.25 -6.77 5.64
C PHE A 60 2.44 -6.33 6.86
N THR A 61 2.73 -5.15 7.40
CA THR A 61 1.96 -4.59 8.52
C THR A 61 0.51 -4.33 8.13
N ALA A 62 0.27 -3.80 6.91
CA ALA A 62 -1.08 -3.57 6.41
C ALA A 62 -1.85 -4.89 6.23
N LEU A 63 -1.19 -5.93 5.71
CA LEU A 63 -1.76 -7.26 5.56
C LEU A 63 -2.18 -7.85 6.91
N SER A 64 -1.31 -7.79 7.94
CA SER A 64 -1.63 -8.31 9.28
C SER A 64 -2.73 -7.55 10.02
N ASN A 65 -3.09 -6.35 9.57
CA ASN A 65 -4.12 -5.51 10.19
C ASN A 65 -5.36 -5.33 9.30
N ALA A 66 -5.37 -5.93 8.10
CA ALA A 66 -6.53 -5.96 7.25
C ALA A 66 -7.51 -7.02 7.76
N PRO A 67 -8.82 -6.77 7.76
CA PRO A 67 -9.79 -7.80 8.07
C PRO A 67 -9.69 -8.94 7.04
N ASP A 68 -9.61 -10.18 7.53
CA ASP A 68 -9.56 -11.40 6.69
C ASP A 68 -10.90 -11.67 5.98
N THR A 69 -11.98 -11.05 6.46
CA THR A 69 -13.33 -11.21 5.93
C THR A 69 -13.79 -9.93 5.24
N LEU A 70 -14.30 -10.07 4.01
CA LEU A 70 -15.25 -9.09 3.49
C LEU A 70 -16.48 -9.19 4.39
N ASP A 71 -16.62 -8.26 5.34
CA ASP A 71 -17.84 -8.20 6.14
C ASP A 71 -19.03 -8.18 5.17
N PRO A 72 -20.03 -9.07 5.33
CA PRO A 72 -21.21 -9.06 4.49
C PRO A 72 -21.78 -7.65 4.47
N VAL A 73 -21.90 -7.06 3.28
CA VAL A 73 -22.56 -5.76 3.14
C VAL A 73 -23.99 -5.96 3.63
N GLU A 74 -24.31 -5.40 4.80
CA GLU A 74 -25.67 -5.36 5.30
C GLU A 74 -26.46 -4.39 4.41
N ILE A 75 -27.04 -4.92 3.32
CA ILE A 75 -27.99 -4.18 2.51
C ILE A 75 -29.24 -4.03 3.38
N PRO A 76 -29.71 -2.81 3.67
CA PRO A 76 -30.96 -2.64 4.40
C PRO A 76 -32.08 -3.20 3.52
N ASP A 77 -32.52 -4.41 3.83
CA ASP A 77 -33.76 -4.94 3.31
C ASP A 77 -34.88 -4.07 3.90
N GLY A 78 -35.75 -3.56 3.04
CA GLY A 78 -36.86 -2.70 3.44
C GLY A 78 -37.85 -3.36 4.42
N ASP A 79 -37.63 -4.64 4.77
CA ASP A 79 -38.44 -5.47 5.66
C ASP A 79 -37.76 -5.81 7.02
N GLY A 80 -36.57 -5.29 7.33
CA GLY A 80 -36.00 -5.41 8.68
C GLY A 80 -35.74 -6.84 9.20
N LYS A 81 -35.66 -7.84 8.32
CA LYS A 81 -35.30 -9.23 8.67
C LYS A 81 -33.90 -9.59 8.19
N ARG A 82 -33.03 -9.91 9.15
CA ARG A 82 -31.67 -10.40 8.90
C ARG A 82 -31.72 -11.79 8.25
N ARG A 83 -31.26 -11.93 7.01
CA ARG A 83 -30.91 -13.23 6.39
C ARG A 83 -29.40 -13.27 6.15
N LEU A 84 -28.74 -14.24 6.76
CA LEU A 84 -27.36 -14.59 6.40
C LEU A 84 -27.43 -15.42 5.12
N VAL A 85 -26.92 -14.89 4.02
CA VAL A 85 -26.66 -15.68 2.81
C VAL A 85 -25.31 -16.35 3.04
N VAL A 86 -25.34 -17.65 3.31
CA VAL A 86 -24.15 -18.49 3.30
C VAL A 86 -24.04 -19.00 1.87
N ASP A 87 -23.04 -18.54 1.12
CA ASP A 87 -22.70 -19.12 -0.18
C ASP A 87 -22.16 -20.54 0.05
N GLU A 88 -22.72 -21.51 -0.68
CA GLU A 88 -22.37 -22.93 -0.71
C GLU A 88 -21.21 -23.22 -1.68
#